data_AF-A0A2V9PZL2-F1
#
_entry.id   AF-A0A2V9PZL2-F1
#
_cell.length_a   1.000
_cell.length_b   1.000
_cell.length_c   1.000
_cell.angle_alpha   90.00
_cell.angle_beta   90.00
_cell.angle_gamma   90.00
#
_symmetry.space_group_name_H-M   'P 1'
#
loop_
_entity.id
_entity.type
_entity.pdbx_description
1 polymer ?
#
loop_
_entity_poly.entity_id
_entity_poly.type
_entity_poly.pdbx_seq_one_letter_code
_entity_poly.pdbx_strand_id
1 'polypeptide(L)'
;MNMKHVPLLLAVAVLLPGTIQAQDYAVGADISFLAQAEKDGAVFKDNGVPKPGLQILKDHGYNWVRLRLFHTPAQLPNNLEYTIALAKDAKKLGFKFLLDYHYADDWADPGKQPIPKAWHGKSHEELVKAVFEYTRDTIAAFRESGALPDIVQVGNEVINGMLWPDGKLPENWDNFAQLIYAGINGVDAGRGNNLRPKIMIHIDRGADLKRTKEFFDKLNSYDIPYDIIGQSYYPWWHGSLNQLRQNLESMAREYQKDIIVVEAAYNWKPGNYLNKSAPFPESPAGQKEFLDELNRVVTETPNGRGKGVFWWEPAVRGPLTARGFFDDQYNALPVITVFDGFTRH
;
A
#
# COMPACT_ATOMS: atom_id res chain seq x y z
N MET A 1 58.65 22.77 41.78
CA MET A 1 58.26 21.53 41.06
C MET A 1 57.03 20.95 41.75
N ASN A 2 55.88 20.98 41.09
CA ASN A 2 54.78 20.02 41.27
C ASN A 2 53.74 20.28 40.18
N MET A 3 53.96 19.64 39.03
CA MET A 3 52.96 19.53 37.96
C MET A 3 51.89 18.55 38.43
N LYS A 4 50.66 19.04 38.60
CA LYS A 4 49.48 18.17 38.76
C LYS A 4 48.98 17.80 37.37
N HIS A 5 49.15 16.53 37.01
CA HIS A 5 48.57 15.93 35.82
C HIS A 5 47.04 15.86 35.96
N VAL A 6 46.32 16.54 35.08
CA VAL A 6 44.87 16.36 34.90
C VAL A 6 44.69 15.27 33.83
N PRO A 7 44.02 14.15 34.11
CA PRO A 7 43.77 13.13 33.09
C PRO A 7 42.65 13.60 32.16
N LEU A 8 42.95 13.60 30.87
CA LEU A 8 41.98 13.82 29.79
C LEU A 8 41.11 12.57 29.65
N LEU A 9 39.87 12.62 30.13
CA LEU A 9 38.89 11.57 29.86
C LEU A 9 38.40 11.69 28.41
N LEU A 10 38.83 10.76 27.57
CA LEU A 10 38.29 10.57 26.22
C LEU A 10 36.89 9.92 26.37
N ALA A 11 35.83 10.70 26.17
CA ALA A 11 34.48 10.16 26.08
C ALA A 11 34.31 9.50 24.70
N VAL A 12 34.38 8.17 24.65
CA VAL A 12 34.00 7.39 23.47
C VAL A 12 32.47 7.40 23.41
N ALA A 13 31.91 8.22 22.51
CA ALA A 13 30.50 8.15 22.17
C ALA A 13 30.23 6.83 21.43
N VAL A 14 29.72 5.83 22.15
CA VAL A 14 29.17 4.63 21.54
C VAL A 14 27.88 5.02 20.84
N LEU A 15 27.95 5.16 19.51
CA LEU A 15 26.75 5.24 18.67
C LEU A 15 26.05 3.89 18.75
N LEU A 16 25.04 3.79 19.62
CA LEU A 16 24.08 2.70 19.56
C LEU A 16 23.38 2.76 18.19
N PRO A 17 23.32 1.66 17.43
CA PRO A 17 22.50 1.62 16.23
C PRO A 17 21.06 1.93 16.63
N GLY A 18 20.50 2.98 16.04
CA GLY A 18 19.14 3.40 16.33
C GLY A 18 18.20 2.22 16.15
N THR A 19 17.50 1.86 17.22
CA THR A 19 16.28 1.07 17.12
C THR A 19 15.38 1.82 16.14
N ILE A 20 15.21 1.29 14.93
CA ILE A 20 14.09 1.69 14.09
C ILE A 20 12.87 1.55 14.99
N GLN A 21 12.24 2.66 15.36
CA GLN A 21 10.99 2.58 16.11
C GLN A 21 10.03 1.79 15.23
N ALA A 22 9.65 0.60 15.70
CA ALA A 22 8.64 -0.26 15.09
C ALA A 22 7.30 0.49 14.83
N GLN A 23 7.12 1.66 15.43
CA GLN A 23 5.99 2.58 15.24
C GLN A 23 5.86 3.18 13.82
N ASP A 24 6.91 3.16 13.00
CA ASP A 24 6.90 3.75 11.65
C ASP A 24 6.85 2.74 10.50
N TYR A 25 7.16 1.46 10.75
CA TYR A 25 7.07 0.42 9.71
C TYR A 25 5.61 0.02 9.49
N ALA A 26 5.16 0.02 8.23
CA ALA A 26 3.82 -0.34 7.85
C ALA A 26 3.69 -1.86 7.68
N VAL A 27 3.23 -2.53 8.73
CA VAL A 27 2.69 -3.89 8.68
C VAL A 27 1.23 -3.77 8.26
N GLY A 28 1.01 -3.82 6.95
CA GLY A 28 -0.24 -3.43 6.31
C GLY A 28 -1.07 -4.59 5.78
N ALA A 29 -2.38 -4.36 5.71
CA ALA A 29 -3.32 -5.21 5.00
C ALA A 29 -4.29 -4.33 4.19
N ASP A 30 -4.49 -4.65 2.91
CA ASP A 30 -5.64 -4.15 2.16
C ASP A 30 -6.87 -4.97 2.56
N ILE A 31 -7.80 -4.35 3.26
CA ILE A 31 -8.99 -5.02 3.83
C ILE A 31 -10.28 -4.51 3.18
N SER A 32 -10.19 -3.99 1.96
CA SER A 32 -11.30 -3.32 1.31
C SER A 32 -12.51 -4.22 1.10
N PHE A 33 -12.36 -5.56 1.08
CA PHE A 33 -13.51 -6.49 1.09
C PHE A 33 -13.91 -7.03 2.46
N LEU A 34 -13.21 -6.71 3.55
CA LEU A 34 -13.43 -7.34 4.86
C LEU A 34 -14.86 -7.18 5.38
N ALA A 35 -15.37 -5.94 5.41
CA ALA A 35 -16.73 -5.69 5.94
C ALA A 35 -17.81 -6.37 5.07
N GLN A 36 -17.63 -6.40 3.75
CA GLN A 36 -18.52 -7.15 2.85
C GLN A 36 -18.43 -8.66 3.10
N ALA A 37 -17.24 -9.20 3.30
CA ALA A 37 -17.04 -10.62 3.61
C ALA A 37 -17.78 -11.03 4.88
N GLU A 38 -17.63 -10.26 5.97
CA GLU A 38 -18.32 -10.49 7.25
C GLU A 38 -19.84 -10.33 7.10
N LYS A 39 -20.30 -9.29 6.41
CA LYS A 39 -21.72 -9.06 6.12
C LYS A 39 -22.37 -10.23 5.36
N ASP A 40 -21.64 -10.82 4.43
CA ASP A 40 -22.14 -11.95 3.65
C ASP A 40 -22.12 -13.27 4.46
N GLY A 41 -21.50 -13.30 5.63
CA GLY A 41 -21.48 -14.45 6.54
C GLY A 41 -20.12 -15.14 6.70
N ALA A 42 -19.00 -14.54 6.30
CA ALA A 42 -17.69 -15.01 6.73
C ALA A 42 -17.54 -14.84 8.24
N VAL A 43 -17.09 -15.90 8.92
CA VAL A 43 -16.81 -15.88 10.36
C VAL A 43 -15.33 -16.21 10.55
N PHE A 44 -14.50 -15.18 10.55
CA PHE A 44 -13.06 -15.31 10.75
C PHE A 44 -12.74 -15.79 12.16
N LYS A 45 -11.73 -16.65 12.25
CA LYS A 45 -11.31 -17.29 13.49
C LYS A 45 -9.80 -17.25 13.64
N ASP A 46 -9.37 -17.10 14.88
CA ASP A 46 -7.99 -17.23 15.30
C ASP A 46 -7.93 -18.44 16.26
N ASN A 47 -7.15 -19.46 15.91
CA ASN A 47 -7.10 -20.73 16.64
C ASN A 47 -8.48 -21.35 16.91
N GLY A 48 -9.38 -21.26 15.92
CA GLY A 48 -10.76 -21.76 16.00
C GLY A 48 -11.74 -20.86 16.76
N VAL A 49 -11.27 -19.77 17.37
CA VAL A 49 -12.09 -18.81 18.12
C VAL A 49 -12.57 -17.69 17.20
N PRO A 50 -13.89 -17.50 17.02
CA PRO A 50 -14.42 -16.40 16.20
C PRO A 50 -14.04 -15.03 16.76
N LYS A 51 -13.56 -14.14 15.89
CA LYS A 51 -13.24 -12.73 16.20
C LYS A 51 -13.46 -11.85 14.95
N PRO A 52 -13.72 -10.54 15.10
CA PRO A 52 -13.73 -9.62 13.96
C PRO A 52 -12.38 -9.65 13.23
N GLY A 53 -12.38 -9.65 11.89
CA GLY A 53 -11.15 -9.79 11.11
C GLY A 53 -10.11 -8.70 11.39
N LEU A 54 -10.56 -7.47 11.60
CA LEU A 54 -9.72 -6.34 12.03
C LEU A 54 -9.03 -6.59 13.38
N GLN A 55 -9.73 -7.20 14.33
CA GLN A 55 -9.17 -7.53 15.64
C GLN A 55 -8.12 -8.63 15.52
N ILE A 56 -8.37 -9.65 14.69
CA ILE A 56 -7.39 -10.71 14.44
C ILE A 56 -6.11 -10.12 13.86
N LEU A 57 -6.21 -9.27 12.83
CA LEU A 57 -5.02 -8.59 12.27
C LEU A 57 -4.29 -7.76 13.33
N LYS A 58 -5.03 -7.05 14.20
CA LYS A 58 -4.43 -6.26 15.28
C LYS A 58 -3.67 -7.13 16.29
N ASP A 59 -4.26 -8.25 16.68
CA ASP A 59 -3.68 -9.23 17.61
C ASP A 59 -2.37 -9.83 17.07
N HIS A 60 -2.17 -9.81 15.74
CA HIS A 60 -1.01 -10.34 15.03
C HIS A 60 -0.05 -9.26 14.47
N GLY A 61 -0.10 -8.04 15.02
CA GLY A 61 0.93 -7.02 14.79
C GLY A 61 0.69 -6.11 13.58
N TYR A 62 -0.41 -6.29 12.85
CA TYR A 62 -0.80 -5.36 11.80
C TYR A 62 -1.19 -4.02 12.41
N ASN A 63 -0.63 -2.95 11.85
CA ASN A 63 -0.77 -1.58 12.35
C ASN A 63 -1.23 -0.60 11.26
N TRP A 64 -1.35 -1.05 10.00
CA TRP A 64 -1.92 -0.28 8.90
C TRP A 64 -3.03 -1.02 8.18
N VAL A 65 -4.02 -0.26 7.71
CA VAL A 65 -4.99 -0.72 6.70
C VAL A 65 -4.83 0.10 5.43
N ARG A 66 -4.95 -0.56 4.29
CA ARG A 66 -5.15 0.07 2.98
C ARG A 66 -6.59 -0.11 2.56
N LEU A 67 -7.25 0.96 2.15
CA LEU A 67 -8.61 0.90 1.63
C LEU A 67 -8.69 1.57 0.27
N ARG A 68 -9.16 0.84 -0.74
CA ARG A 68 -9.46 1.42 -2.05
C ARG A 68 -10.79 2.17 -2.06
N LEU A 69 -10.87 3.13 -2.96
CA LEU A 69 -12.03 3.96 -3.20
C LEU A 69 -12.29 4.08 -4.70
N PHE A 70 -13.45 3.58 -5.10
CA PHE A 70 -14.02 3.78 -6.44
C PHE A 70 -14.91 5.03 -6.45
N HIS A 71 -15.03 5.67 -7.62
CA HIS A 71 -15.81 6.89 -7.79
C HIS A 71 -17.32 6.64 -7.61
N THR A 72 -17.90 5.73 -8.41
CA THR A 72 -19.31 5.35 -8.29
C THR A 72 -19.49 3.87 -8.67
N PRO A 73 -19.03 2.94 -7.81
CA PRO A 73 -19.09 1.51 -8.13
C PRO A 73 -20.53 1.00 -8.14
N ALA A 74 -20.85 0.19 -9.17
CA ALA A 74 -22.18 -0.41 -9.31
C ALA A 74 -22.33 -1.74 -8.57
N GLN A 75 -21.25 -2.54 -8.50
CA GLN A 75 -21.27 -3.90 -7.95
C GLN A 75 -20.27 -4.09 -6.79
N LEU A 76 -19.20 -3.30 -6.76
CA LEU A 76 -18.19 -3.37 -5.71
C LEU A 76 -18.62 -2.49 -4.52
N PRO A 77 -18.30 -2.87 -3.27
CA PRO A 77 -18.78 -2.17 -2.09
C PRO A 77 -18.03 -0.84 -1.85
N ASN A 78 -16.87 -0.63 -2.47
CA ASN A 78 -15.88 0.39 -2.09
C ASN A 78 -16.20 1.82 -2.57
N ASN A 79 -17.43 2.27 -2.29
CA ASN A 79 -17.80 3.69 -2.39
C ASN A 79 -17.35 4.47 -1.15
N LEU A 80 -17.54 5.79 -1.16
CA LEU A 80 -17.09 6.66 -0.08
C LEU A 80 -17.68 6.30 1.29
N GLU A 81 -18.98 6.02 1.36
CA GLU A 81 -19.67 5.72 2.62
C GLU A 81 -19.13 4.43 3.26
N TYR A 82 -19.02 3.37 2.45
CA TYR A 82 -18.46 2.09 2.88
C TYR A 82 -17.01 2.26 3.36
N THR A 83 -16.18 2.96 2.57
CA THR A 83 -14.76 3.14 2.89
C THR A 83 -14.56 4.00 4.15
N ILE A 84 -15.39 5.03 4.38
CA ILE A 84 -15.39 5.82 5.62
C ILE A 84 -15.74 4.93 6.82
N ALA A 85 -16.78 4.10 6.72
CA ALA A 85 -17.20 3.23 7.82
C ALA A 85 -16.06 2.30 8.26
N LEU A 86 -15.41 1.63 7.28
CA LEU A 86 -14.30 0.73 7.55
C LEU A 86 -13.06 1.47 8.08
N ALA A 87 -12.75 2.66 7.56
CA ALA A 87 -11.65 3.49 8.06
C ALA A 87 -11.85 3.90 9.52
N LYS A 88 -13.09 4.24 9.92
CA LYS A 88 -13.42 4.57 11.30
C LYS A 88 -13.21 3.38 12.23
N ASP A 89 -13.66 2.20 11.82
CA ASP A 89 -13.51 0.99 12.63
C ASP A 89 -12.04 0.59 12.78
N ALA A 90 -11.24 0.70 11.72
CA ALA A 90 -9.80 0.53 11.80
C ALA A 90 -9.14 1.55 12.75
N LYS A 91 -9.49 2.84 12.65
CA LYS A 91 -8.91 3.87 13.54
C LYS A 91 -9.30 3.69 15.01
N LYS A 92 -10.49 3.17 15.32
CA LYS A 92 -10.89 2.82 16.71
C LYS A 92 -9.95 1.79 17.35
N LEU A 93 -9.39 0.89 16.53
CA LEU A 93 -8.40 -0.11 16.95
C LEU A 93 -6.95 0.40 16.83
N GLY A 94 -6.75 1.68 16.51
CA GLY A 94 -5.45 2.32 16.42
C GLY A 94 -4.65 1.92 15.17
N PHE A 95 -5.30 1.52 14.08
CA PHE A 95 -4.64 1.38 12.78
C PHE A 95 -4.37 2.77 12.17
N LYS A 96 -3.21 2.90 11.51
CA LYS A 96 -2.97 3.95 10.52
C LYS A 96 -3.66 3.57 9.21
N PHE A 97 -4.00 4.56 8.39
CA PHE A 97 -4.85 4.39 7.21
C PHE A 97 -4.18 4.91 5.93
N LEU A 98 -4.04 4.04 4.93
CA LEU A 98 -3.67 4.37 3.55
C LEU A 98 -4.93 4.36 2.67
N LEU A 99 -5.32 5.51 2.13
CA LEU A 99 -6.42 5.62 1.17
C LEU A 99 -5.89 5.48 -0.26
N ASP A 100 -6.49 4.56 -1.02
CA ASP A 100 -6.16 4.33 -2.43
C ASP A 100 -7.28 4.81 -3.36
N TYR A 101 -6.98 5.86 -4.14
CA TYR A 101 -7.87 6.30 -5.20
C TYR A 101 -7.62 5.52 -6.49
N HIS A 102 -8.62 4.79 -6.94
CA HIS A 102 -8.59 4.20 -8.28
C HIS A 102 -8.93 5.23 -9.39
N TYR A 103 -9.66 6.29 -9.06
CA TYR A 103 -10.24 7.23 -10.04
C TYR A 103 -11.04 6.52 -11.15
N ALA A 104 -11.74 5.44 -10.80
CA ALA A 104 -12.56 4.63 -11.69
C ALA A 104 -13.80 4.13 -10.92
N ASP A 105 -14.84 3.70 -11.64
CA ASP A 105 -16.03 3.07 -11.04
C ASP A 105 -15.82 1.56 -10.75
N ASP A 106 -14.72 0.99 -11.23
CA ASP A 106 -14.33 -0.42 -11.07
C ASP A 106 -12.80 -0.50 -11.03
N TRP A 107 -12.22 -1.70 -11.03
CA TRP A 107 -10.78 -1.93 -11.01
C TRP A 107 -10.04 -1.10 -12.07
N ALA A 108 -9.02 -0.41 -11.57
CA ALA A 108 -8.00 0.31 -12.34
C ALA A 108 -6.68 -0.40 -12.07
N ASP A 109 -6.03 -0.86 -13.14
CA ASP A 109 -4.86 -1.72 -13.14
C ASP A 109 -3.98 -1.39 -14.38
N PRO A 110 -2.82 -2.02 -14.55
CA PRO A 110 -1.89 -1.72 -15.65
C PRO A 110 -2.48 -1.97 -17.05
N GLY A 111 -3.50 -2.81 -17.15
CA GLY A 111 -4.19 -3.16 -18.38
C GLY A 111 -5.41 -2.28 -18.67
N LYS A 112 -5.95 -1.57 -17.67
CA LYS A 112 -7.12 -0.69 -17.83
C LYS A 112 -7.14 0.44 -16.79
N GLN A 113 -7.44 1.65 -17.26
CA GLN A 113 -7.62 2.83 -16.39
C GLN A 113 -8.87 3.61 -16.85
N PRO A 114 -10.08 3.05 -16.73
CA PRO A 114 -11.28 3.64 -17.32
C PRO A 114 -11.66 4.95 -16.63
N ILE A 115 -12.12 5.93 -17.41
CA ILE A 115 -12.72 7.15 -16.88
C ILE A 115 -14.05 6.78 -16.17
N PRO A 116 -14.34 7.30 -14.96
CA PRO A 116 -15.64 7.13 -14.32
C PRO A 116 -16.77 7.61 -15.23
N LYS A 117 -17.92 6.94 -15.20
CA LYS A 117 -19.05 7.27 -16.07
C LYS A 117 -19.50 8.73 -15.92
N ALA A 118 -19.42 9.29 -14.72
CA ALA A 118 -19.76 10.68 -14.44
C ALA A 118 -18.85 11.70 -15.15
N TRP A 119 -17.68 11.27 -15.62
CA TRP A 119 -16.67 12.12 -16.24
C TRP A 119 -16.53 11.87 -17.76
N HIS A 120 -17.33 10.98 -18.33
CA HIS A 120 -17.34 10.74 -19.77
C HIS A 120 -17.66 12.01 -20.56
N GLY A 121 -16.88 12.25 -21.62
CA GLY A 121 -17.06 13.40 -22.51
C GLY A 121 -16.45 14.72 -22.00
N LYS A 122 -15.87 14.73 -20.79
CA LYS A 122 -15.10 15.86 -20.29
C LYS A 122 -13.84 16.09 -21.11
N SER A 123 -13.49 17.36 -21.32
CA SER A 123 -12.17 17.76 -21.82
C SER A 123 -11.07 17.48 -20.78
N HIS A 124 -9.80 17.59 -21.18
CA HIS A 124 -8.67 17.46 -20.26
C HIS A 124 -8.79 18.44 -19.06
N GLU A 125 -9.07 19.72 -19.32
CA GLU A 125 -9.22 20.73 -18.28
C GLU A 125 -10.37 20.39 -17.32
N GLU A 126 -11.48 19.87 -17.85
CA GLU A 126 -12.61 19.43 -17.04
C GLU A 126 -12.30 18.16 -16.22
N LEU A 127 -11.45 17.26 -16.72
CA LEU A 127 -10.96 16.09 -15.98
C LEU A 127 -10.02 16.50 -14.85
N VAL A 128 -9.07 17.41 -15.11
CA VAL A 128 -8.18 17.99 -14.08
C VAL A 128 -9.02 18.60 -12.96
N LYS A 129 -10.04 19.40 -13.31
CA LYS A 129 -10.97 19.97 -12.33
C LYS A 129 -11.75 18.89 -11.57
N ALA A 130 -12.27 17.88 -12.27
CA ALA A 130 -13.04 16.80 -11.65
C ALA A 130 -12.20 15.97 -10.67
N VAL A 131 -10.95 15.65 -11.01
CA VAL A 131 -10.01 14.96 -10.10
C VAL A 131 -9.76 15.79 -8.86
N PHE A 132 -9.46 17.09 -9.01
CA PHE A 132 -9.26 17.98 -7.88
C PHE A 132 -10.48 18.04 -6.96
N GLU A 133 -11.67 18.28 -7.51
CA GLU A 133 -12.92 18.42 -6.75
C GLU A 133 -13.28 17.11 -6.04
N TYR A 134 -13.21 15.98 -6.74
CA TYR A 134 -13.50 14.67 -6.16
C TYR A 134 -12.55 14.34 -5.01
N THR A 135 -11.25 14.55 -5.18
CA THR A 135 -10.28 14.27 -4.12
C THR A 135 -10.44 15.23 -2.95
N ARG A 136 -10.67 16.53 -3.19
CA ARG A 136 -10.96 17.51 -2.13
C ARG A 136 -12.17 17.10 -1.30
N ASP A 137 -13.28 16.78 -1.96
CA ASP A 137 -14.56 16.55 -1.30
C ASP A 137 -14.56 15.23 -0.53
N THR A 138 -13.95 14.19 -1.10
CA THR A 138 -13.81 12.90 -0.40
C THR A 138 -12.85 12.97 0.78
N ILE A 139 -11.69 13.65 0.65
CA ILE A 139 -10.79 13.87 1.81
C ILE A 139 -11.47 14.72 2.89
N ALA A 140 -12.26 15.73 2.52
CA ALA A 140 -13.06 16.50 3.48
C ALA A 140 -14.09 15.62 4.21
N ALA A 141 -14.74 14.69 3.52
CA ALA A 141 -15.68 13.74 4.13
C ALA A 141 -14.97 12.78 5.11
N PHE A 142 -13.78 12.26 4.76
CA PHE A 142 -12.96 11.47 5.69
C PHE A 142 -12.57 12.29 6.93
N ARG A 143 -12.12 13.53 6.73
CA ARG A 143 -11.78 14.46 7.82
C ARG A 143 -12.94 14.68 8.77
N GLU A 144 -14.11 15.05 8.24
CA GLU A 144 -15.33 15.35 9.01
C GLU A 144 -15.85 14.11 9.77
N SER A 145 -15.56 12.92 9.23
CA SER A 145 -15.88 11.65 9.86
C SER A 145 -14.87 11.19 10.93
N GLY A 146 -13.81 11.98 11.19
CA GLY A 146 -12.72 11.63 12.10
C GLY A 146 -11.79 10.53 11.56
N ALA A 147 -11.79 10.33 10.23
CA ALA A 147 -11.12 9.23 9.54
C ALA A 147 -10.13 9.70 8.46
N LEU A 148 -9.50 10.88 8.64
CA LEU A 148 -8.50 11.40 7.71
C LEU A 148 -7.36 10.37 7.48
N PRO A 149 -6.97 10.07 6.23
CA PRO A 149 -5.91 9.13 5.94
C PRO A 149 -4.53 9.65 6.35
N ASP A 150 -3.63 8.72 6.69
CA ASP A 150 -2.24 8.96 7.02
C ASP A 150 -1.36 8.99 5.75
N ILE A 151 -1.73 8.19 4.74
CA ILE A 151 -1.16 8.17 3.39
C ILE A 151 -2.30 8.22 2.36
N VAL A 152 -2.11 8.98 1.28
CA VAL A 152 -3.01 8.96 0.11
C VAL A 152 -2.23 8.51 -1.12
N GLN A 153 -2.72 7.45 -1.77
CA GLN A 153 -2.24 6.97 -3.06
C GLN A 153 -3.07 7.62 -4.17
N VAL A 154 -2.41 8.38 -5.05
CA VAL A 154 -3.08 9.14 -6.13
C VAL A 154 -3.04 8.30 -7.41
N GLY A 155 -4.07 7.46 -7.58
CA GLY A 155 -4.14 6.47 -8.66
C GLY A 155 -3.63 5.10 -8.23
N ASN A 156 -4.14 4.04 -8.87
CA ASN A 156 -3.69 2.66 -8.63
C ASN A 156 -2.94 2.11 -9.84
N GLU A 157 -1.72 1.59 -9.60
CA GLU A 157 -0.83 0.99 -10.60
C GLU A 157 -0.69 1.82 -11.89
N VAL A 158 -0.35 3.10 -11.74
CA VAL A 158 -0.38 4.13 -12.79
C VAL A 158 0.77 4.06 -13.80
N ILE A 159 1.41 2.89 -13.96
CA ILE A 159 2.59 2.71 -14.82
C ILE A 159 2.33 3.10 -16.29
N ASN A 160 1.07 2.95 -16.71
CA ASN A 160 0.59 3.24 -18.05
C ASN A 160 -0.37 4.46 -18.03
N GLY A 161 -0.33 5.27 -16.97
CA GLY A 161 -1.14 6.46 -16.78
C GLY A 161 -2.43 6.22 -15.99
N MET A 162 -3.38 7.15 -16.08
CA MET A 162 -4.72 7.07 -15.47
C MET A 162 -5.76 7.70 -16.40
N LEU A 163 -7.06 7.44 -16.19
CA LEU A 163 -8.16 8.08 -16.91
C LEU A 163 -8.01 8.03 -18.45
N TRP A 164 -7.90 6.83 -19.01
CA TRP A 164 -7.64 6.64 -20.44
C TRP A 164 -8.84 7.01 -21.32
N PRO A 165 -8.60 7.60 -22.51
CA PRO A 165 -7.28 7.79 -23.14
C PRO A 165 -6.53 9.06 -22.71
N ASP A 166 -7.17 9.97 -21.96
CA ASP A 166 -6.65 11.32 -21.69
C ASP A 166 -5.28 11.33 -21.00
N GLY A 167 -5.15 10.60 -19.89
CA GLY A 167 -3.89 10.47 -19.15
C GLY A 167 -3.10 9.20 -19.49
N LYS A 168 -3.30 8.59 -20.66
CA LYS A 168 -2.63 7.33 -21.05
C LYS A 168 -1.17 7.57 -21.41
N LEU A 169 -0.28 6.74 -20.86
CA LEU A 169 1.16 6.76 -21.13
C LEU A 169 1.55 5.68 -22.16
N PRO A 170 2.62 5.88 -22.93
CA PRO A 170 3.59 6.99 -22.86
C PRO A 170 3.19 8.28 -23.59
N GLU A 171 2.06 8.33 -24.29
CA GLU A 171 1.75 9.42 -25.20
C GLU A 171 1.37 10.74 -24.50
N ASN A 172 0.73 10.67 -23.32
CA ASN A 172 0.11 11.85 -22.68
C ASN A 172 0.73 12.20 -21.31
N TRP A 173 2.06 12.29 -21.23
CA TRP A 173 2.74 12.63 -19.97
C TRP A 173 2.31 13.97 -19.37
N ASP A 174 2.10 14.99 -20.18
CA ASP A 174 1.67 16.32 -19.69
C ASP A 174 0.27 16.26 -19.06
N ASN A 175 -0.65 15.52 -19.69
CA ASN A 175 -1.99 15.31 -19.15
C ASN A 175 -1.94 14.48 -17.86
N PHE A 176 -1.20 13.37 -17.87
CA PHE A 176 -1.02 12.52 -16.71
C PHE A 176 -0.45 13.30 -15.51
N ALA A 177 0.59 14.11 -15.72
CA ALA A 177 1.18 14.94 -14.67
C ALA A 177 0.16 15.94 -14.09
N GLN A 178 -0.65 16.60 -14.93
CA GLN A 178 -1.68 17.53 -14.49
C GLN A 178 -2.78 16.84 -13.66
N LEU A 179 -3.17 15.61 -14.01
CA LEU A 179 -4.13 14.82 -13.25
C LEU A 179 -3.58 14.41 -11.88
N ILE A 180 -2.30 13.99 -11.81
CA ILE A 180 -1.63 13.69 -10.53
C ILE A 180 -1.54 14.94 -9.66
N TYR A 181 -1.13 16.09 -10.22
CA TYR A 181 -1.12 17.37 -9.52
C TYR A 181 -2.51 17.75 -8.98
N ALA A 182 -3.56 17.57 -9.78
CA ALA A 182 -4.93 17.83 -9.35
C ALA A 182 -5.32 16.96 -8.15
N GLY A 183 -4.97 15.67 -8.17
CA GLY A 183 -5.22 14.76 -7.06
C GLY A 183 -4.51 15.20 -5.79
N ILE A 184 -3.20 15.52 -5.87
CA ILE A 184 -2.41 16.02 -4.74
C ILE A 184 -2.99 17.33 -4.18
N ASN A 185 -3.30 18.29 -5.05
CA ASN A 185 -3.90 19.56 -4.65
C ASN A 185 -5.28 19.37 -4.01
N GLY A 186 -6.05 18.38 -4.48
CA GLY A 186 -7.30 17.97 -3.87
C GLY A 186 -7.09 17.45 -2.45
N VAL A 187 -6.07 16.62 -2.20
CA VAL A 187 -5.70 16.18 -0.84
C VAL A 187 -5.40 17.38 0.05
N ASP A 188 -4.57 18.31 -0.43
CA ASP A 188 -4.16 19.49 0.33
C ASP A 188 -5.32 20.45 0.63
N ALA A 189 -6.27 20.61 -0.28
CA ALA A 189 -7.48 21.39 -0.05
C ALA A 189 -8.45 20.66 0.91
N GLY A 190 -8.65 19.36 0.71
CA GLY A 190 -9.61 18.55 1.49
C GLY A 190 -9.22 18.34 2.94
N ARG A 191 -7.92 18.27 3.25
CA ARG A 191 -7.46 18.08 4.65
C ARG A 191 -7.74 19.27 5.56
N GLY A 192 -7.97 20.46 4.99
CA GLY A 192 -8.09 21.71 5.75
C GLY A 192 -6.81 22.03 6.53
N ASN A 193 -6.94 22.34 7.82
CA ASN A 193 -5.79 22.68 8.68
C ASN A 193 -5.11 21.46 9.34
N ASN A 194 -5.54 20.24 9.03
CA ASN A 194 -4.92 19.03 9.57
C ASN A 194 -3.55 18.77 8.93
N LEU A 195 -2.75 17.91 9.57
CA LEU A 195 -1.48 17.43 9.02
C LEU A 195 -1.70 16.87 7.61
N ARG A 196 -0.78 17.18 6.69
CA ARG A 196 -0.83 16.68 5.32
C ARG A 196 -0.59 15.17 5.30
N PRO A 197 -1.52 14.35 4.76
CA PRO A 197 -1.24 12.95 4.48
C PRO A 197 -0.03 12.83 3.56
N LYS A 198 0.82 11.82 3.77
CA LYS A 198 1.91 11.55 2.82
C LYS A 198 1.32 11.13 1.48
N ILE A 199 1.90 11.58 0.38
CA ILE A 199 1.47 11.24 -0.97
C ILE A 199 2.28 10.05 -1.49
N MET A 200 1.59 9.02 -1.96
CA MET A 200 2.17 7.86 -2.61
C MET A 200 1.87 7.86 -4.11
N ILE A 201 2.89 7.55 -4.92
CA ILE A 201 2.73 7.16 -6.32
C ILE A 201 3.01 5.67 -6.45
N HIS A 202 2.05 4.93 -7.02
CA HIS A 202 2.04 3.47 -7.04
C HIS A 202 2.15 2.91 -8.46
N ILE A 203 3.12 2.02 -8.71
CA ILE A 203 3.24 1.25 -9.95
C ILE A 203 3.40 -0.26 -9.68
N ASP A 204 3.16 -1.09 -10.68
CA ASP A 204 3.17 -2.56 -10.61
C ASP A 204 4.53 -3.20 -10.98
N ARG A 205 5.64 -2.44 -10.88
CA ARG A 205 6.95 -2.81 -11.43
C ARG A 205 7.97 -3.19 -10.36
N GLY A 206 7.50 -3.81 -9.27
CA GLY A 206 8.32 -4.08 -8.08
C GLY A 206 9.65 -4.78 -8.37
N ALA A 207 9.71 -5.67 -9.36
CA ALA A 207 10.93 -6.38 -9.77
C ALA A 207 11.40 -6.04 -11.21
N ASP A 208 10.94 -4.92 -11.77
CA ASP A 208 11.38 -4.40 -13.07
C ASP A 208 12.09 -3.05 -12.88
N LEU A 209 13.41 -3.14 -12.71
CA LEU A 209 14.30 -1.99 -12.51
C LEU A 209 14.23 -0.99 -13.66
N LYS A 210 14.26 -1.48 -14.90
CA LYS A 210 14.32 -0.63 -16.10
C LYS A 210 13.05 0.19 -16.20
N ARG A 211 11.88 -0.45 -16.11
CA ARG A 211 10.60 0.23 -16.29
C ARG A 211 10.25 1.13 -15.11
N THR A 212 10.64 0.73 -13.90
CA THR A 212 10.55 1.58 -12.70
C THR A 212 11.33 2.88 -12.91
N LYS A 213 12.58 2.77 -13.37
CA LYS A 213 13.45 3.92 -13.61
C LYS A 213 12.90 4.84 -14.70
N GLU A 214 12.50 4.27 -15.84
CA GLU A 214 11.88 5.04 -16.94
C GLU A 214 10.68 5.87 -16.46
N PHE A 215 9.82 5.28 -15.63
CA PHE A 215 8.64 5.95 -15.11
C PHE A 215 9.00 7.06 -14.13
N PHE A 216 9.79 6.78 -13.10
CA PHE A 216 10.09 7.77 -12.05
C PHE A 216 11.04 8.87 -12.52
N ASP A 217 12.00 8.58 -13.40
CA ASP A 217 12.85 9.63 -14.00
C ASP A 217 12.00 10.61 -14.80
N LYS A 218 11.06 10.10 -15.60
CA LYS A 218 10.16 10.95 -16.39
C LYS A 218 9.15 11.68 -15.51
N LEU A 219 8.57 11.04 -14.49
CA LEU A 219 7.67 11.67 -13.52
C LEU A 219 8.38 12.81 -12.76
N ASN A 220 9.61 12.59 -12.32
CA ASN A 220 10.39 13.59 -11.58
C ASN A 220 10.73 14.81 -12.44
N SER A 221 10.79 14.69 -13.78
CA SER A 221 10.95 15.85 -14.68
C SER A 221 9.77 16.82 -14.67
N TYR A 222 8.62 16.41 -14.11
CA TYR A 222 7.44 17.27 -13.89
C TYR A 222 7.38 17.85 -12.47
N ASP A 223 8.38 17.58 -11.61
CA ASP A 223 8.45 18.05 -10.22
C ASP A 223 7.26 17.63 -9.33
N ILE A 224 6.63 16.47 -9.61
CA ILE A 224 5.49 15.95 -8.83
C ILE A 224 5.87 15.83 -7.33
N PRO A 225 5.15 16.48 -6.39
CA PRO A 225 5.51 16.52 -4.98
C PRO A 225 4.93 15.31 -4.21
N TYR A 226 5.51 14.13 -4.45
CA TYR A 226 5.18 12.90 -3.72
C TYR A 226 6.24 12.54 -2.66
N ASP A 227 5.82 11.75 -1.68
CA ASP A 227 6.61 11.40 -0.49
C ASP A 227 7.08 9.94 -0.53
N ILE A 228 6.26 9.05 -1.09
CA ILE A 228 6.45 7.59 -1.04
C ILE A 228 6.34 6.97 -2.44
N ILE A 229 7.24 6.04 -2.74
CA ILE A 229 7.12 5.14 -3.88
C ILE A 229 6.39 3.86 -3.42
N GLY A 230 5.23 3.58 -4.02
CA GLY A 230 4.50 2.34 -3.86
C GLY A 230 4.83 1.35 -4.98
N GLN A 231 4.99 0.08 -4.63
CA GLN A 231 5.22 -1.00 -5.60
C GLN A 231 4.28 -2.19 -5.35
N SER A 232 3.65 -2.72 -6.39
CA SER A 232 3.10 -4.07 -6.34
C SER A 232 4.19 -5.11 -6.58
N TYR A 233 4.11 -6.22 -5.86
CA TYR A 233 4.96 -7.38 -6.05
C TYR A 233 4.18 -8.69 -5.95
N TYR A 234 3.88 -9.27 -7.11
CA TYR A 234 3.33 -10.61 -7.24
C TYR A 234 4.35 -11.50 -7.94
N PRO A 235 4.90 -12.54 -7.30
CA PRO A 235 6.06 -13.28 -7.83
C PRO A 235 5.74 -14.09 -9.09
N TRP A 236 4.47 -14.29 -9.43
CA TRP A 236 4.06 -14.97 -10.66
C TRP A 236 4.02 -14.05 -11.89
N TRP A 237 4.06 -12.73 -11.71
CA TRP A 237 4.06 -11.73 -12.80
C TRP A 237 5.33 -10.86 -12.81
N HIS A 238 5.82 -10.43 -11.65
CA HIS A 238 6.76 -9.29 -11.59
C HIS A 238 8.24 -9.70 -11.59
N GLY A 239 8.55 -10.98 -11.38
CA GLY A 239 9.93 -11.49 -11.31
C GLY A 239 10.32 -11.98 -9.91
N SER A 240 11.61 -12.30 -9.74
CA SER A 240 12.14 -12.89 -8.50
C SER A 240 12.31 -11.87 -7.37
N LEU A 241 12.38 -12.36 -6.13
CA LEU A 241 12.66 -11.54 -4.94
C LEU A 241 14.05 -10.88 -5.00
N ASN A 242 15.02 -11.49 -5.69
CA ASN A 242 16.32 -10.86 -5.93
C ASN A 242 16.22 -9.66 -6.87
N GLN A 243 15.38 -9.74 -7.91
CA GLN A 243 15.11 -8.59 -8.79
C GLN A 243 14.34 -7.49 -8.05
N LEU A 244 13.40 -7.86 -7.17
CA LEU A 244 12.76 -6.91 -6.25
C LEU A 244 13.82 -6.20 -5.40
N ARG A 245 14.69 -6.95 -4.70
CA ARG A 245 15.76 -6.38 -3.87
C ARG A 245 16.61 -5.38 -4.65
N GLN A 246 17.07 -5.75 -5.85
CA GLN A 246 17.86 -4.86 -6.72
C GLN A 246 17.09 -3.59 -7.11
N ASN A 247 15.80 -3.70 -7.40
CA ASN A 247 14.96 -2.55 -7.73
C ASN A 247 14.77 -1.62 -6.52
N LEU A 248 14.47 -2.17 -5.34
CA LEU A 248 14.35 -1.40 -4.10
C LEU A 248 15.66 -0.67 -3.75
N GLU A 249 16.80 -1.35 -3.91
CA GLU A 249 18.14 -0.77 -3.69
C GLU A 249 18.43 0.40 -4.63
N SER A 250 18.12 0.28 -5.92
CA SER A 250 18.30 1.37 -6.89
C SER A 250 17.39 2.55 -6.56
N MET A 251 16.08 2.33 -6.36
CA MET A 251 15.13 3.39 -6.02
C MET A 251 15.55 4.14 -4.74
N ALA A 252 16.00 3.42 -3.71
CA ALA A 252 16.43 4.03 -2.45
C ALA A 252 17.64 4.94 -2.61
N ARG A 253 18.57 4.61 -3.52
CA ARG A 253 19.78 5.40 -3.81
C ARG A 253 19.49 6.57 -4.73
N GLU A 254 18.69 6.36 -5.77
CA GLU A 254 18.44 7.33 -6.82
C GLU A 254 17.42 8.39 -6.42
N TYR A 255 16.27 7.96 -5.89
CA TYR A 255 15.16 8.87 -5.60
C TYR A 255 15.13 9.35 -4.15
N GLN A 256 15.79 8.62 -3.24
CA GLN A 256 15.85 8.96 -1.81
C GLN A 256 14.47 9.16 -1.17
N LYS A 257 13.44 8.49 -1.71
CA LYS A 257 12.08 8.44 -1.18
C LYS A 257 11.90 7.20 -0.31
N ASP A 258 10.94 7.28 0.60
CA ASP A 258 10.47 6.09 1.32
C ASP A 258 9.76 5.15 0.33
N ILE A 259 9.91 3.84 0.52
CA ILE A 259 9.39 2.82 -0.39
C ILE A 259 8.54 1.83 0.41
N ILE A 260 7.35 1.53 -0.11
CA ILE A 260 6.43 0.53 0.46
C ILE A 260 6.05 -0.45 -0.64
N VAL A 261 6.16 -1.75 -0.35
CA VAL A 261 5.51 -2.77 -1.19
C VAL A 261 4.03 -2.77 -0.79
N VAL A 262 3.21 -2.07 -1.56
CA VAL A 262 1.83 -1.71 -1.19
C VAL A 262 0.80 -2.76 -1.64
N GLU A 263 1.23 -3.68 -2.50
CA GLU A 263 0.48 -4.89 -2.80
C GLU A 263 1.42 -6.09 -2.93
N ALA A 264 1.10 -7.16 -2.21
CA ALA A 264 1.67 -8.48 -2.42
C ALA A 264 0.67 -9.55 -2.01
N ALA A 265 0.76 -10.72 -2.64
CA ALA A 265 0.02 -11.90 -2.20
C ALA A 265 0.74 -13.18 -2.62
N TYR A 266 0.38 -14.28 -1.96
CA TYR A 266 0.85 -15.62 -2.28
C TYR A 266 -0.23 -16.66 -2.01
N ASN A 267 -0.31 -17.70 -2.85
CA ASN A 267 -1.31 -18.73 -2.62
C ASN A 267 -0.88 -19.68 -1.48
N TRP A 268 -1.80 -19.98 -0.57
CA TRP A 268 -1.60 -21.02 0.45
C TRP A 268 -2.03 -22.41 -0.02
N LYS A 269 -2.56 -22.53 -1.25
CA LYS A 269 -2.91 -23.78 -1.91
C LYS A 269 -2.56 -23.71 -3.40
N PRO A 270 -2.40 -24.85 -4.10
CA PRO A 270 -2.00 -24.85 -5.51
C PRO A 270 -2.87 -23.94 -6.39
N GLY A 271 -2.23 -23.13 -7.24
CA GLY A 271 -2.88 -22.13 -8.07
C GLY A 271 -1.99 -21.60 -9.19
N ASN A 272 -1.15 -20.61 -8.90
CA ASN A 272 -0.37 -19.89 -9.92
C ASN A 272 0.85 -20.67 -10.41
N TYR A 273 1.31 -21.69 -9.68
CA TYR A 273 2.52 -22.47 -9.99
C TYR A 273 2.25 -23.96 -10.29
N LEU A 274 1.04 -24.31 -10.74
CA LEU A 274 0.66 -25.71 -11.04
C LEU A 274 1.63 -26.43 -12.01
N ASN A 275 2.19 -25.71 -12.99
CA ASN A 275 3.06 -26.26 -14.04
C ASN A 275 4.42 -25.56 -14.15
N LYS A 276 4.87 -24.91 -13.08
CA LYS A 276 6.16 -24.19 -13.04
C LYS A 276 6.72 -24.16 -11.63
N SER A 277 8.04 -24.02 -11.49
CA SER A 277 8.67 -23.92 -10.18
C SER A 277 8.20 -22.68 -9.44
N ALA A 278 7.71 -22.88 -8.22
CA ALA A 278 7.35 -21.82 -7.30
C ALA A 278 8.57 -21.39 -6.47
N PRO A 279 8.72 -20.09 -6.11
CA PRO A 279 9.79 -19.66 -5.20
C PRO A 279 9.66 -20.29 -3.81
N PHE A 280 8.43 -20.59 -3.39
CA PHE A 280 8.09 -21.33 -2.18
C PHE A 280 6.94 -22.29 -2.51
N PRO A 281 6.75 -23.41 -1.80
CA PRO A 281 5.60 -24.30 -2.07
C PRO A 281 4.27 -23.55 -1.86
N GLU A 282 3.32 -23.63 -2.81
CA GLU A 282 1.95 -23.09 -2.64
C GLU A 282 1.19 -23.89 -1.58
N SER A 283 1.42 -23.53 -0.32
CA SER A 283 1.01 -24.21 0.91
C SER A 283 0.90 -23.17 2.04
N PRO A 284 0.23 -23.46 3.17
CA PRO A 284 0.19 -22.52 4.30
C PRO A 284 1.59 -22.14 4.84
N ALA A 285 2.53 -23.10 4.84
CA ALA A 285 3.91 -22.85 5.27
C ALA A 285 4.67 -21.99 4.25
N GLY A 286 4.59 -22.31 2.96
CA GLY A 286 5.28 -21.54 1.93
C GLY A 286 4.72 -20.13 1.72
N GLN A 287 3.42 -19.91 1.98
CA GLN A 287 2.84 -18.56 2.03
C GLN A 287 3.46 -17.72 3.16
N LYS A 288 3.67 -18.32 4.33
CA LYS A 288 4.38 -17.70 5.46
C LYS A 288 5.84 -17.40 5.11
N GLU A 289 6.56 -18.37 4.54
CA GLU A 289 7.96 -18.20 4.11
C GLU A 289 8.11 -17.08 3.08
N PHE A 290 7.17 -16.98 2.13
CA PHE A 290 7.15 -15.90 1.15
C PHE A 290 7.02 -14.51 1.82
N LEU A 291 6.07 -14.35 2.74
CA LEU A 291 5.85 -13.06 3.40
C LEU A 291 7.02 -12.68 4.31
N ASP A 292 7.62 -13.66 4.99
CA ASP A 292 8.83 -13.46 5.81
C ASP A 292 10.01 -12.96 4.95
N GLU A 293 10.29 -13.62 3.82
CA GLU A 293 11.36 -13.22 2.91
C GLU A 293 11.07 -11.89 2.21
N LEU A 294 9.81 -11.62 1.81
CA LEU A 294 9.41 -10.33 1.27
C LEU A 294 9.65 -9.21 2.28
N ASN A 295 9.24 -9.41 3.53
CA ASN A 295 9.48 -8.46 4.61
C ASN A 295 10.98 -8.23 4.84
N ARG A 296 11.79 -9.29 4.79
CA ARG A 296 13.25 -9.18 4.87
C ARG A 296 13.82 -8.34 3.73
N VAL A 297 13.41 -8.59 2.48
CA VAL A 297 13.83 -7.81 1.30
C VAL A 297 13.48 -6.33 1.47
N VAL A 298 12.29 -6.01 1.97
CA VAL A 298 11.89 -4.61 2.19
C VAL A 298 12.69 -3.98 3.32
N THR A 299 12.81 -4.63 4.49
CA THR A 299 13.54 -4.08 5.64
C THR A 299 15.04 -3.90 5.38
N GLU A 300 15.64 -4.73 4.51
CA GLU A 300 17.03 -4.61 4.07
C GLU A 300 17.27 -3.49 3.04
N THR A 301 16.21 -2.79 2.59
CA THR A 301 16.35 -1.68 1.65
C THR A 301 17.28 -0.60 2.21
N PRO A 302 18.31 -0.16 1.45
CA PRO A 302 19.34 0.76 1.94
C PRO A 302 18.81 2.04 2.57
N ASN A 303 19.59 2.58 3.50
CA ASN A 303 19.30 3.84 4.21
C ASN A 303 17.98 3.82 4.99
N GLY A 304 17.46 2.63 5.32
CA GLY A 304 16.19 2.46 6.02
C GLY A 304 14.99 2.97 5.23
N ARG A 305 15.08 2.98 3.89
CA ARG A 305 14.01 3.50 3.01
C ARG A 305 12.86 2.53 2.78
N GLY A 306 13.05 1.24 3.06
CA GLY A 306 11.95 0.28 3.08
C GLY A 306 11.07 0.52 4.31
N LYS A 307 9.83 0.98 4.09
CA LYS A 307 8.91 1.43 5.15
C LYS A 307 7.71 0.52 5.36
N GLY A 308 7.53 -0.55 4.60
CA GLY A 308 6.44 -1.47 4.88
C GLY A 308 6.07 -2.43 3.77
N VAL A 309 5.22 -3.38 4.14
CA VAL A 309 4.59 -4.36 3.26
C VAL A 309 3.09 -4.36 3.55
N PHE A 310 2.28 -4.30 2.50
CA PHE A 310 0.84 -4.52 2.57
C PHE A 310 0.48 -5.83 1.87
N TRP A 311 -0.20 -6.71 2.58
CA TRP A 311 -0.83 -7.86 1.94
C TRP A 311 -2.13 -7.45 1.28
N TRP A 312 -2.33 -7.82 0.02
CA TRP A 312 -3.56 -7.52 -0.69
C TRP A 312 -4.65 -8.55 -0.35
N GLU A 313 -5.73 -8.10 0.29
CA GLU A 313 -6.93 -8.86 0.58
C GLU A 313 -6.71 -10.16 1.41
N PRO A 314 -6.20 -10.06 2.65
CA PRO A 314 -5.99 -11.24 3.48
C PRO A 314 -7.30 -11.85 4.00
N ALA A 315 -8.37 -11.07 4.14
CA ALA A 315 -9.61 -11.48 4.80
C ALA A 315 -10.81 -11.37 3.84
N VAL A 316 -10.94 -12.36 2.94
CA VAL A 316 -11.89 -12.32 1.82
C VAL A 316 -12.63 -13.63 1.60
N ARG A 317 -13.67 -13.53 0.77
CA ARG A 317 -14.48 -14.66 0.29
C ARG A 317 -14.22 -14.99 -1.17
N GLY A 318 -14.69 -16.17 -1.55
CA GLY A 318 -14.75 -16.59 -2.95
C GLY A 318 -13.38 -17.02 -3.47
N PRO A 319 -13.12 -16.87 -4.78
CA PRO A 319 -11.88 -17.36 -5.38
C PRO A 319 -10.60 -16.76 -4.80
N LEU A 320 -10.68 -15.53 -4.25
CA LEU A 320 -9.54 -14.84 -3.65
C LEU A 320 -9.08 -15.46 -2.32
N THR A 321 -9.92 -16.28 -1.67
CA THR A 321 -9.56 -16.96 -0.41
C THR A 321 -8.28 -17.78 -0.55
N ALA A 322 -7.96 -18.30 -1.74
CA ALA A 322 -6.70 -19.03 -2.00
C ALA A 322 -5.42 -18.22 -1.73
N ARG A 323 -5.51 -16.89 -1.68
CA ARG A 323 -4.42 -15.94 -1.40
C ARG A 323 -4.57 -15.24 -0.04
N GLY A 324 -5.69 -15.46 0.63
CA GLY A 324 -5.97 -14.86 1.93
C GLY A 324 -5.14 -15.47 3.05
N PHE A 325 -5.33 -14.95 4.26
CA PHE A 325 -4.77 -15.47 5.50
C PHE A 325 -5.70 -16.43 6.21
N PHE A 326 -6.84 -16.76 5.62
CA PHE A 326 -7.81 -17.66 6.23
C PHE A 326 -8.11 -18.83 5.30
N ASP A 327 -8.23 -20.02 5.87
CA ASP A 327 -8.59 -21.23 5.15
C ASP A 327 -10.05 -21.20 4.63
N ASP A 328 -10.47 -22.26 3.95
CA ASP A 328 -11.83 -22.38 3.41
C ASP A 328 -12.92 -22.46 4.51
N GLN A 329 -12.54 -22.59 5.79
CA GLN A 329 -13.40 -22.54 6.98
C GLN A 329 -13.22 -21.25 7.81
N TYR A 330 -12.50 -20.28 7.24
CA TYR A 330 -12.15 -18.99 7.80
C TYR A 330 -11.28 -19.04 9.08
N ASN A 331 -10.49 -20.10 9.30
CA ASN A 331 -9.46 -20.10 10.35
C ASN A 331 -8.16 -19.48 9.83
N ALA A 332 -7.51 -18.69 10.68
CA ALA A 332 -6.25 -18.07 10.36
C ALA A 332 -5.16 -19.11 10.04
N LEU A 333 -4.44 -18.86 8.94
CA LEU A 333 -3.30 -19.62 8.46
C LEU A 333 -2.00 -19.11 9.10
N PRO A 334 -0.92 -19.91 9.12
CA PRO A 334 0.35 -19.54 9.75
C PRO A 334 0.98 -18.24 9.24
N VAL A 335 0.65 -17.79 8.03
CA VAL A 335 1.13 -16.52 7.47
C VAL A 335 0.81 -15.31 8.35
N ILE A 336 -0.30 -15.35 9.10
CA ILE A 336 -0.74 -14.21 9.91
C ILE A 336 0.28 -13.87 11.02
N THR A 337 1.06 -14.88 11.46
CA THR A 337 1.98 -14.75 12.59
C THR A 337 3.34 -14.18 12.18
N VAL A 338 3.57 -13.84 10.92
CA VAL A 338 4.87 -13.29 10.46
C VAL A 338 5.25 -12.04 11.25
N PHE A 339 4.26 -11.25 11.67
CA PHE A 339 4.48 -9.99 12.37
C PHE A 339 4.17 -10.02 13.87
N ASP A 340 3.99 -11.20 14.48
CA ASP A 340 3.75 -11.32 15.93
C ASP A 340 4.88 -10.71 16.77
N GLY A 341 6.09 -10.59 16.22
CA GLY A 341 7.19 -9.88 16.88
C GLY A 341 6.91 -8.38 17.11
N PHE A 342 6.05 -7.76 16.30
CA PHE A 342 5.68 -6.34 16.37
C PHE A 342 4.59 -6.05 17.42
N THR A 343 3.96 -7.06 18.03
CA THR A 343 2.94 -6.88 19.08
C THR A 343 3.52 -6.69 20.48
N ARG A 344 4.81 -6.99 20.67
CA ARG A 344 5.48 -6.95 21.98
C ARG A 344 5.99 -5.53 22.27
N HIS A 345 5.12 -4.65 22.73
CA HIS A 345 5.48 -3.37 23.35
C HIS A 345 4.80 -3.19 24.71
#